data_AF-A0A1Q3Q1J8-F1
#
_entry.id   AF-A0A1Q3Q1J8-F1
#
_cell.length_a   1.000
_cell.length_b   1.000
_cell.length_c   1.000
_cell.angle_alpha   90.00
_cell.angle_beta   90.00
_cell.angle_gamma   90.00
#
_symmetry.space_group_name_H-M   'P 1'
#
loop_
_entity.id
_entity.type
_entity.pdbx_description
1 polymer ?
#
loop_
_entity_poly.entity_id
_entity_poly.type
_entity_poly.pdbx_seq_one_letter_code
_entity_poly.pdbx_strand_id
1 'polypeptide(L)'
;MNKESRILNFSAATFILVWCAVLPFCYIFYSNFIRETPPVTAIPKKQAEVVSPQSTTADFSNALAAAEKGIEINPGYQTYLNLGLVYYQSGKYQESIEATKKALEYNAKSAVAYNNLAAAYGMLAQWDLEIEACKKALEIEPDMQLAKNNLAWAISEKQKANAK
;
A
#
# COMPACT_ATOMS: atom_id res chain seq x y z
N MET A 1 -30.78 74.55 12.94
CA MET A 1 -31.75 73.57 12.39
C MET A 1 -31.04 72.24 12.18
N ASN A 2 -31.63 71.18 12.72
CA ASN A 2 -31.29 69.74 12.71
C ASN A 2 -30.74 69.23 11.35
N LYS A 3 -29.92 68.17 11.24
CA LYS A 3 -30.06 66.83 11.86
C LYS A 3 -28.72 66.11 11.97
N GLU A 4 -28.63 65.33 13.05
CA GLU A 4 -27.65 64.27 13.24
C GLU A 4 -27.62 63.27 12.07
N SER A 5 -26.43 62.87 11.63
CA SER A 5 -26.21 61.56 11.00
C SER A 5 -25.01 60.91 11.68
N ARG A 6 -25.35 60.12 12.70
CA ARG A 6 -24.49 59.30 13.53
C ARG A 6 -23.66 58.38 12.65
N ILE A 7 -22.36 58.60 12.64
CA ILE A 7 -21.38 57.64 12.16
C ILE A 7 -21.46 56.44 13.12
N LEU A 8 -21.92 55.30 12.64
CA LEU A 8 -21.88 54.04 13.37
C LEU A 8 -20.41 53.70 13.64
N ASN A 9 -19.90 54.08 14.81
CA ASN A 9 -18.68 53.52 15.36
C ASN A 9 -18.96 52.05 15.69
N PHE A 10 -18.66 51.17 14.72
CA PHE A 10 -18.58 49.74 14.98
C PHE A 10 -17.41 49.50 15.94
N SER A 11 -17.74 49.44 17.23
CA SER A 11 -16.79 49.03 18.25
C SER A 11 -16.31 47.61 17.94
N ALA A 12 -15.01 47.37 18.10
CA ALA A 12 -14.40 46.04 18.00
C ALA A 12 -15.14 44.98 18.86
N ALA A 13 -15.88 45.42 19.90
CA ALA A 13 -16.73 44.58 20.72
C ALA A 13 -17.88 43.89 19.93
N THR A 14 -18.42 44.51 18.89
CA THR A 14 -19.54 43.95 18.10
C THR A 14 -19.06 42.84 17.16
N PHE A 15 -17.81 42.90 16.68
CA PHE A 15 -17.19 41.83 15.88
C PHE A 15 -16.82 40.61 16.74
N ILE A 16 -16.35 40.84 17.97
CA ILE A 16 -15.94 39.78 18.90
C ILE A 16 -17.16 38.95 19.35
N LEU A 17 -18.30 39.58 19.61
CA LEU A 17 -19.52 38.87 20.04
C LEU A 17 -20.11 37.96 18.93
N VAL A 18 -19.98 38.34 17.66
CA VAL A 18 -20.41 37.51 16.52
C VAL A 18 -19.50 36.30 16.35
N TRP A 19 -18.20 36.42 16.64
CA TRP A 19 -17.25 35.29 16.56
C TRP A 19 -17.33 34.34 17.77
N CYS A 20 -17.70 34.83 18.96
CA CYS A 20 -17.89 33.99 20.14
C CYS A 20 -19.14 33.09 20.08
N ALA A 21 -20.12 33.38 19.20
CA ALA A 21 -21.33 32.56 19.07
C ALA A 21 -21.19 31.37 18.10
N VAL A 22 -20.18 31.39 17.22
CA VAL A 22 -19.94 30.30 16.24
C VAL A 22 -18.90 29.30 16.75
N LEU A 23 -17.99 29.75 17.61
CA LEU A 23 -16.99 28.90 18.27
C LEU A 23 -17.57 27.73 19.09
N PRO A 24 -18.71 27.83 19.80
CA PRO A 24 -19.29 26.70 20.52
C PRO A 24 -19.83 25.63 19.58
N PHE A 25 -20.38 26.03 18.42
CA PHE A 25 -20.91 25.10 17.43
C PHE A 25 -19.79 24.37 16.69
N CYS A 26 -18.70 25.08 16.35
CA CYS A 26 -17.48 24.46 15.85
C CYS A 26 -16.78 23.60 16.90
N TYR A 27 -16.77 23.99 18.18
CA TYR A 27 -16.18 23.20 19.26
C TYR A 27 -16.97 21.92 19.51
N ILE A 28 -18.30 21.95 19.48
CA ILE A 28 -19.13 20.75 19.60
C ILE A 28 -18.89 19.83 18.40
N PHE A 29 -18.89 20.35 17.17
CA PHE A 29 -18.61 19.55 15.97
C PHE A 29 -17.18 18.98 15.93
N TYR A 30 -16.19 19.78 16.33
CA TYR A 30 -14.78 19.38 16.46
C TYR A 30 -14.57 18.37 17.61
N SER A 31 -15.22 18.55 18.76
CA SER A 31 -15.17 17.62 19.89
C SER A 31 -15.89 16.30 19.61
N ASN A 32 -16.93 16.33 18.77
CA ASN A 32 -17.63 15.13 18.31
C ASN A 32 -16.83 14.42 17.21
N PHE A 33 -16.09 15.15 16.36
CA PHE A 33 -15.22 14.56 15.33
C PHE A 33 -13.98 13.86 15.92
N ILE A 34 -13.40 14.37 17.02
CA ILE A 34 -12.27 13.72 17.72
C ILE A 34 -12.71 12.47 18.51
N ARG A 35 -14.00 12.32 18.81
CA ARG A 35 -14.52 11.14 19.50
C ARG A 35 -14.53 9.86 18.64
N GLU A 36 -14.41 10.00 17.33
CA GLU A 36 -14.37 8.89 16.36
C GLU A 36 -12.94 8.41 16.06
N THR A 37 -11.89 9.09 16.56
CA THR A 37 -10.52 8.58 16.39
C THR A 37 -10.16 7.69 17.58
N PRO A 38 -10.00 6.36 17.40
CA PRO A 38 -9.45 5.52 18.45
C PRO A 38 -8.03 5.99 18.80
N PRO A 39 -7.58 5.87 20.07
CA PRO A 39 -6.28 6.35 20.50
C PRO A 39 -5.14 5.70 19.70
N VAL A 40 -4.14 6.51 19.32
CA VAL A 40 -2.90 6.11 18.62
C VAL A 40 -1.95 5.34 19.57
N THR A 41 -2.48 4.32 20.22
CA THR A 41 -1.72 3.37 21.07
C THR A 41 -2.08 1.94 20.70
N ALA A 42 -1.98 1.67 19.40
CA ALA A 42 -1.72 0.38 18.81
C ALA A 42 -1.52 0.68 17.33
N ILE A 43 -0.28 0.60 16.83
CA ILE A 43 -0.10 0.44 15.38
C ILE A 43 -0.61 -0.98 15.13
N PRO A 44 -1.76 -1.21 14.47
CA PRO A 44 -1.97 -2.52 13.89
C PRO A 44 -0.81 -2.69 12.91
N LYS A 45 0.00 -3.74 13.10
CA LYS A 45 0.77 -4.30 11.99
C LYS A 45 -0.19 -4.29 10.82
N LYS A 46 0.20 -3.74 9.67
CA LYS A 46 -0.57 -3.78 8.42
C LYS A 46 -0.82 -5.26 8.08
N GLN A 47 -1.81 -5.86 8.74
CA GLN A 47 -2.49 -7.02 8.24
C GLN A 47 -3.18 -6.51 6.98
N ALA A 48 -2.92 -7.23 5.90
CA ALA A 48 -3.59 -7.08 4.62
C ALA A 48 -4.99 -6.51 4.80
N GLU A 49 -5.25 -5.38 4.13
CA GLU A 49 -6.60 -4.91 3.94
C GLU A 49 -7.36 -6.03 3.21
N VAL A 50 -8.15 -6.74 4.00
CA VAL A 50 -9.32 -7.53 3.69
C VAL A 50 -9.57 -7.67 2.19
N VAL A 51 -8.94 -8.69 1.60
CA VAL A 51 -9.67 -9.53 0.65
C VAL A 51 -10.92 -9.98 1.40
N SER A 52 -12.08 -9.84 0.76
CA SER A 52 -13.41 -10.24 1.25
C SER A 52 -13.40 -11.48 2.16
N PRO A 53 -14.37 -11.66 3.09
CA PRO A 53 -14.49 -12.82 4.00
C PRO A 53 -14.61 -14.21 3.33
N GLN A 54 -14.32 -14.35 2.03
CA GLN A 54 -14.46 -15.55 1.24
C GLN A 54 -13.16 -16.08 0.63
N SER A 55 -11.99 -15.45 0.80
CA SER A 55 -10.72 -16.13 0.45
C SER A 55 -10.27 -17.03 1.60
N THR A 56 -10.84 -18.23 1.61
CA THR A 56 -10.60 -19.25 2.62
C THR A 56 -9.24 -19.93 2.40
N THR A 57 -8.73 -20.60 3.44
CA THR A 57 -7.57 -21.49 3.31
C THR A 57 -7.76 -22.58 2.25
N ALA A 58 -9.02 -22.97 1.98
CA ALA A 58 -9.37 -23.91 0.93
C ALA A 58 -9.14 -23.33 -0.47
N ASP A 59 -9.36 -22.03 -0.68
CA ASP A 59 -9.16 -21.39 -1.99
C ASP A 59 -7.67 -21.33 -2.36
N PHE A 60 -6.80 -21.02 -1.39
CA PHE A 60 -5.35 -21.06 -1.59
C PHE A 60 -4.84 -22.49 -1.79
N SER A 61 -5.38 -23.45 -1.03
CA SER A 61 -5.04 -24.87 -1.20
C SER A 61 -5.41 -25.37 -2.61
N ASN A 62 -6.59 -25.02 -3.10
CA ASN A 62 -7.05 -25.41 -4.43
C ASN A 62 -6.24 -24.70 -5.53
N ALA A 63 -5.97 -23.40 -5.38
CA ALA A 63 -5.15 -22.63 -6.32
C ALA A 63 -3.72 -23.18 -6.40
N LEU A 64 -3.14 -23.57 -5.26
CA LEU A 64 -1.81 -24.17 -5.21
C LEU A 64 -1.77 -25.52 -5.92
N ALA A 65 -2.71 -26.41 -5.61
CA ALA A 65 -2.80 -27.72 -6.27
C ALA A 65 -2.99 -27.57 -7.80
N ALA A 66 -3.77 -26.59 -8.24
CA ALA A 66 -3.94 -26.30 -9.66
C ALA A 66 -2.64 -25.78 -10.31
N ALA A 67 -1.91 -24.90 -9.63
CA ALA A 67 -0.63 -24.38 -10.11
C ALA A 67 0.45 -25.48 -10.19
N GLU A 68 0.54 -26.33 -9.17
CA GLU A 68 1.47 -27.48 -9.13
C GLU A 68 1.17 -28.48 -10.25
N LYS A 69 -0.10 -28.85 -10.44
CA LYS A 69 -0.52 -29.70 -11.57
C LYS A 69 -0.19 -29.08 -12.93
N GLY A 70 -0.30 -27.74 -13.04
CA GLY A 70 0.10 -27.03 -14.25
C GLY A 70 1.57 -27.24 -14.61
N ILE A 71 2.45 -27.28 -13.61
CA ILE A 71 3.89 -27.55 -13.78
C ILE A 71 4.13 -29.00 -14.18
N GLU A 72 3.38 -29.96 -13.62
CA GLU A 72 3.48 -31.37 -14.00
C GLU A 72 3.09 -31.61 -15.47
N ILE A 73 2.06 -30.91 -15.96
CA ILE A 73 1.59 -31.05 -17.35
C ILE A 73 2.52 -30.35 -18.33
N ASN A 74 2.91 -29.11 -18.06
CA ASN A 74 3.77 -28.32 -18.94
C ASN A 74 4.60 -27.31 -18.15
N PRO A 75 5.82 -27.68 -17.73
CA PRO A 75 6.70 -26.78 -17.02
C PRO A 75 7.17 -25.67 -17.97
N GLY A 76 7.04 -24.41 -17.54
CA GLY A 76 7.43 -23.28 -18.37
C GLY A 76 7.24 -21.94 -17.66
N TYR A 77 7.62 -20.87 -18.35
CA TYR A 77 7.56 -19.50 -17.83
C TYR A 77 6.21 -19.18 -17.15
N GLN A 78 5.09 -19.42 -17.84
CA GLN A 78 3.77 -19.03 -17.33
C GLN A 78 3.34 -19.87 -16.13
N THR A 79 3.65 -21.17 -16.10
CA THR A 79 3.26 -22.06 -15.00
C THR A 79 4.04 -21.74 -13.73
N TYR A 80 5.36 -21.49 -13.84
CA TYR A 80 6.17 -21.03 -12.71
C TYR A 80 5.80 -19.61 -12.25
N LEU A 81 5.48 -18.70 -13.16
CA LEU A 81 5.05 -17.34 -12.80
C LEU A 81 3.72 -17.37 -12.01
N ASN A 82 2.77 -18.20 -12.47
CA ASN A 82 1.50 -18.38 -11.78
C ASN A 82 1.67 -19.05 -10.42
N LEU A 83 2.53 -20.06 -10.31
CA LEU A 83 2.87 -20.68 -9.02
C LEU A 83 3.45 -19.63 -8.05
N GLY A 84 4.39 -18.80 -8.52
CA GLY A 84 4.96 -17.71 -7.74
C GLY A 84 3.90 -16.73 -7.23
N LEU A 85 2.91 -16.38 -8.06
CA LEU A 85 1.78 -15.53 -7.67
C LEU A 85 0.89 -16.19 -6.61
N VAL A 86 0.57 -17.48 -6.76
CA VAL A 86 -0.25 -18.22 -5.78
C VAL A 86 0.47 -18.30 -4.43
N TYR A 87 1.77 -18.57 -4.42
CA TYR A 87 2.56 -18.54 -3.20
C TYR A 87 2.56 -17.15 -2.54
N TYR A 88 2.72 -16.08 -3.34
CA TYR A 88 2.65 -14.71 -2.84
C TYR A 88 1.31 -14.42 -2.17
N GLN A 89 0.20 -14.75 -2.84
CA GLN A 89 -1.15 -14.53 -2.31
C GLN A 89 -1.44 -15.37 -1.06
N SER A 90 -0.77 -16.51 -0.93
CA SER A 90 -0.85 -17.38 0.25
C SER A 90 0.10 -16.98 1.39
N GLY A 91 0.83 -15.86 1.25
CA GLY A 91 1.82 -15.39 2.24
C GLY A 91 3.13 -16.18 2.28
N LYS A 92 3.35 -17.11 1.34
CA LYS A 92 4.54 -17.95 1.20
C LYS A 92 5.59 -17.25 0.33
N TYR A 93 6.15 -16.16 0.84
CA TYR A 93 6.98 -15.26 0.02
C TYR A 93 8.32 -15.88 -0.41
N GLN A 94 8.89 -16.77 0.39
CA GLN A 94 10.15 -17.44 0.03
C GLN A 94 9.94 -18.41 -1.14
N GLU A 95 8.88 -19.21 -1.08
CA GLU A 95 8.48 -20.12 -2.16
C GLU A 95 8.06 -19.34 -3.42
N SER A 96 7.44 -18.16 -3.25
CA SER A 96 7.15 -17.24 -4.35
C SER A 96 8.41 -16.78 -5.07
N ILE A 97 9.47 -16.45 -4.33
CA ILE A 97 10.77 -16.07 -4.90
C ILE A 97 11.37 -17.22 -5.70
N GLU A 98 11.35 -18.44 -5.17
CA GLU A 98 11.91 -19.61 -5.84
C GLU A 98 11.17 -19.94 -7.14
N ALA A 99 9.83 -19.97 -7.09
CA ALA A 99 9.01 -20.21 -8.28
C ALA A 99 9.18 -19.09 -9.33
N THR A 100 9.26 -17.83 -8.90
CA THR A 100 9.43 -16.70 -9.84
C THR A 100 10.84 -16.68 -10.44
N LYS A 101 11.89 -17.07 -9.70
CA LYS A 101 13.23 -17.30 -10.25
C LYS A 101 13.23 -18.42 -11.28
N LYS A 102 12.51 -19.51 -11.03
CA LYS A 102 12.32 -20.57 -12.03
C LYS A 102 11.65 -20.05 -13.29
N ALA A 103 10.64 -19.18 -13.19
CA ALA A 103 10.04 -18.54 -14.36
C ALA A 103 11.09 -17.73 -15.17
N LEU A 104 11.97 -16.99 -14.48
CA LEU A 104 13.05 -16.24 -15.13
C LEU A 104 14.12 -17.12 -15.79
N GLU A 105 14.30 -18.38 -15.37
CA GLU A 105 15.14 -19.35 -16.10
C GLU A 105 14.58 -19.65 -17.50
N TYR A 106 13.25 -19.63 -17.67
CA TYR A 106 12.58 -19.80 -18.97
C TYR A 106 12.51 -18.50 -19.78
N ASN A 107 12.32 -17.35 -19.11
CA ASN A 107 12.31 -16.04 -19.75
C ASN A 107 12.99 -15.00 -18.87
N ALA A 108 14.29 -14.80 -19.12
CA ALA A 108 15.12 -13.85 -18.37
C ALA A 108 14.76 -12.37 -18.64
N LYS A 109 13.92 -12.06 -19.64
CA LYS A 109 13.53 -10.70 -20.01
C LYS A 109 12.07 -10.38 -19.65
N SER A 110 11.58 -10.94 -18.55
CA SER A 110 10.23 -10.65 -18.06
C SER A 110 10.23 -9.55 -16.99
N ALA A 111 9.72 -8.37 -17.35
CA ALA A 111 9.49 -7.30 -16.39
C ALA A 111 8.48 -7.71 -15.30
N VAL A 112 7.44 -8.46 -15.67
CA VAL A 112 6.41 -8.96 -14.74
C VAL A 112 7.02 -9.90 -13.70
N ALA A 113 7.89 -10.83 -14.11
CA ALA A 113 8.55 -11.75 -13.18
C ALA A 113 9.50 -11.01 -12.22
N TYR A 114 10.26 -10.02 -12.71
CA TYR A 114 11.07 -9.18 -11.84
C TYR A 114 10.22 -8.36 -10.86
N ASN A 115 9.07 -7.83 -11.29
CA ASN A 115 8.15 -7.14 -10.38
C ASN A 115 7.54 -8.08 -9.31
N ASN A 116 7.21 -9.33 -9.68
CA ASN A 116 6.73 -10.33 -8.71
C ASN A 116 7.83 -10.70 -7.70
N LEU A 117 9.07 -10.84 -8.14
CA LEU A 117 10.21 -11.00 -7.23
C LEU A 117 10.36 -9.82 -6.28
N ALA A 118 10.29 -8.59 -6.82
CA ALA A 118 10.38 -7.38 -6.01
C ALA A 118 9.31 -7.36 -4.91
N ALA A 119 8.05 -7.60 -5.27
CA ALA A 119 6.96 -7.65 -4.31
C ALA A 119 7.21 -8.69 -3.20
N ALA A 120 7.66 -9.90 -3.55
CA ALA A 120 7.96 -10.93 -2.58
C ALA A 120 9.15 -10.56 -1.66
N TYR A 121 10.20 -9.94 -2.21
CA TYR A 121 11.31 -9.42 -1.42
C TYR A 121 10.88 -8.32 -0.44
N GLY A 122 10.00 -7.42 -0.86
CA GLY A 122 9.46 -6.36 -0.02
C GLY A 122 8.64 -6.89 1.15
N MET A 123 7.86 -7.95 0.94
CA MET A 123 7.12 -8.62 2.02
C MET A 123 8.05 -9.29 3.06
N LEU A 124 9.29 -9.62 2.68
CA LEU A 124 10.33 -10.13 3.56
C LEU A 124 11.27 -9.04 4.10
N ALA A 125 10.97 -7.76 3.84
CA ALA A 125 11.82 -6.61 4.19
C ALA A 125 13.26 -6.69 3.63
N GLN A 126 13.45 -7.41 2.52
CA GLN A 126 14.73 -7.55 1.83
C GLN A 126 14.89 -6.39 0.83
N TRP A 127 14.96 -5.16 1.35
CA TRP A 127 14.82 -3.93 0.57
C TRP A 127 15.85 -3.78 -0.56
N ASP A 128 17.08 -4.23 -0.34
CA ASP A 128 18.12 -4.18 -1.39
C ASP A 128 17.78 -5.05 -2.59
N LEU A 129 17.28 -6.26 -2.34
CA LEU A 129 16.88 -7.20 -3.39
C LEU A 129 15.59 -6.76 -4.09
N GLU A 130 14.64 -6.16 -3.35
CA GLU A 130 13.45 -5.54 -3.93
C GLU A 130 13.83 -4.40 -4.90
N ILE A 131 14.75 -3.51 -4.49
CA ILE A 131 15.23 -2.40 -5.31
C ILE A 131 15.91 -2.92 -6.59
N GLU A 132 16.78 -3.92 -6.49
CA GLU A 132 17.45 -4.52 -7.65
C GLU A 132 16.42 -5.12 -8.63
N ALA A 133 15.46 -5.89 -8.11
CA ALA A 133 14.42 -6.51 -8.91
C ALA A 133 13.53 -5.45 -9.61
N CYS A 134 13.12 -4.39 -8.91
CA CYS A 134 12.37 -3.29 -9.51
C CYS A 134 13.15 -2.61 -10.63
N LYS A 135 14.45 -2.37 -10.43
CA LYS A 135 15.30 -1.77 -11.46
C LYS A 135 15.38 -2.64 -12.71
N LYS A 136 15.57 -3.95 -12.56
CA LYS A 136 15.54 -4.88 -13.72
C LYS A 136 14.19 -4.88 -14.44
N ALA A 137 13.08 -4.83 -13.69
CA ALA A 137 11.76 -4.71 -14.31
C ALA A 137 11.65 -3.43 -15.16
N LEU A 138 12.13 -2.29 -14.64
CA LEU A 138 12.10 -0.98 -15.32
C LEU A 138 13.14 -0.85 -16.45
N GLU A 139 14.25 -1.58 -16.40
CA GLU A 139 15.19 -1.69 -17.52
C GLU A 139 14.54 -2.37 -18.73
N ILE A 140 13.68 -3.36 -18.48
CA ILE A 140 12.96 -4.11 -19.53
C ILE A 140 11.71 -3.33 -19.98
N GLU A 141 10.93 -2.81 -19.04
CA GLU A 141 9.70 -2.05 -19.29
C GLU A 141 9.72 -0.74 -18.50
N PRO A 142 10.28 0.34 -19.06
CA PRO A 142 10.46 1.62 -18.37
C PRO A 142 9.17 2.28 -17.87
N ASP A 143 8.03 1.93 -18.46
CA ASP A 143 6.72 2.51 -18.15
C ASP A 143 5.89 1.68 -17.17
N MET A 144 6.42 0.56 -16.66
CA MET A 144 5.71 -0.29 -15.70
C MET A 144 5.47 0.44 -14.37
N GLN A 145 4.25 0.96 -14.19
CA GLN A 145 3.89 1.76 -13.00
C GLN A 145 3.99 0.96 -11.70
N LEU A 146 3.68 -0.35 -11.72
CA LEU A 146 3.82 -1.22 -10.55
C LEU A 146 5.26 -1.25 -10.04
N ALA A 147 6.23 -1.42 -10.93
CA ALA A 147 7.65 -1.45 -10.56
C ALA A 147 8.15 -0.07 -10.07
N LYS A 148 7.65 1.04 -10.64
CA LYS A 148 7.94 2.40 -10.13
C LYS A 148 7.44 2.58 -8.69
N ASN A 149 6.20 2.13 -8.42
CA ASN A 149 5.59 2.22 -7.10
C ASN A 149 6.35 1.36 -6.06
N ASN A 150 6.66 0.11 -6.41
CA ASN A 150 7.41 -0.80 -5.56
C ASN A 150 8.82 -0.26 -5.28
N LEU A 151 9.51 0.28 -6.28
CA LEU A 151 10.82 0.90 -6.10
C LEU A 151 10.78 2.07 -5.11
N ALA A 152 9.80 2.97 -5.26
CA ALA A 152 9.64 4.11 -4.37
C ALA A 152 9.35 3.65 -2.92
N TRP A 153 8.50 2.64 -2.77
CA TRP A 153 8.20 2.02 -1.47
C TRP A 153 9.46 1.42 -0.83
N ALA A 154 10.21 0.60 -1.57
CA ALA A 154 11.41 -0.07 -1.09
C ALA A 154 12.50 0.92 -0.63
N ILE A 155 12.72 2.01 -1.38
CA ILE A 155 13.67 3.05 -1.00
C ILE A 155 13.25 3.73 0.31
N SER A 156 11.96 4.08 0.45
CA SER A 156 11.40 4.66 1.67
C SER A 156 11.58 3.73 2.87
N GLU A 157 11.22 2.45 2.75
CA GLU A 157 11.33 1.49 3.84
C GLU A 157 12.78 1.21 4.24
N LYS A 158 13.70 1.13 3.26
CA LYS A 158 15.13 1.01 3.52
C LYS A 158 15.67 2.19 4.34
N GLN A 159 15.28 3.42 3.99
CA GLN A 159 15.70 4.62 4.73
C GLN A 159 15.19 4.60 6.17
N LYS A 160 13.92 4.22 6.38
CA LYS A 160 13.35 4.08 7.72
C LYS A 160 14.05 3.00 8.54
N ALA A 161 14.43 1.89 7.91
CA ALA A 161 15.15 0.81 8.56
C ALA A 161 16.56 1.24 9.01
N ASN A 162 17.25 2.04 8.19
CA ASN A 162 18.59 2.56 8.50
C ASN A 162 18.60 3.70 9.53
N ALA A 163 17.46 4.36 9.76
CA ALA A 163 17.32 5.46 10.70
C ALA A 163 17.01 5.00 12.15
N LYS A 164 16.92 3.69 12.38
CA LYS A 164 16.71 3.06 13.69
C LYS A 164 18.03 2.53 14.25
#